data_AF-G0UPY2-F1
#
_entry.id   AF-G0UPY2-F1
#
_cell.length_a   1.000
_cell.length_b   1.000
_cell.length_c   1.000
_cell.angle_alpha   90.00
_cell.angle_beta   90.00
_cell.angle_gamma   90.00
#
_symmetry.space_group_name_H-M   'P 1'
#
loop_
_entity.id
_entity.type
_entity.pdbx_description
1 polymer ?
#
loop_
_entity_poly.entity_id
_entity_poly.type
_entity_poly.pdbx_seq_one_letter_code
_entity_poly.pdbx_strand_id
1 'polypeptide(L)'
;MTATEDRTADSWRYTAEPFRAFNKDTEALYKRAESLLNSVKDPLCVGSLVTYETQDKSSKRQWILGRVVQLDSRHVSVRAFLPEDSRDPEVLSTLRSERDRKLQEMRRRHLSVMALREEMAAVRRNNEAAMGRAKEASEAVRRAIMSVEEVRLHEVFNTRVPSVQLRLALEASVALLNEDVMVDSSWPWEDLRAAVRDPAYIQRLLEFDPMTDMSVELFNDVNDAYMTDVRLYCSEVSAKSTTEPMTSVDSVVSLLFDWIVAQMGMFQVICDIVNSQQTTDELHANITSHITHIKEINAQVRRIEAKLRRYSSDGAIVQDDNCDAFASDCFTFTASNKPPQTISRSSILTVLDNTCEDDKVVALFSTDVQRLDWFSTIHRPLLHTALCFVLEKNALDEGMTAEKSSNFELSPQKGQADATLVENNDIV
;
A
#
# COMPACT_ATOMS: atom_id res chain seq x y z
N MET A 1 37.80 -30.95 2.30
CA MET A 1 37.29 -32.32 2.50
C MET A 1 36.90 -32.46 3.96
N THR A 2 35.62 -32.30 4.25
CA THR A 2 34.89 -32.95 5.34
C THR A 2 33.42 -32.63 5.07
N ALA A 3 32.70 -33.65 4.61
CA ALA A 3 31.28 -33.62 4.40
C ALA A 3 30.57 -33.54 5.75
N THR A 4 29.62 -32.62 5.88
CA THR A 4 28.57 -32.69 6.91
C THR A 4 27.24 -32.67 6.18
N GLU A 5 26.48 -33.74 6.41
CA GLU A 5 25.20 -34.02 5.78
C GLU A 5 24.17 -32.98 6.23
N ASP A 6 23.75 -32.16 5.28
CA ASP A 6 22.58 -31.30 5.37
C ASP A 6 21.33 -32.18 5.22
N ARG A 7 20.87 -32.75 6.34
CA ARG A 7 19.62 -33.52 6.44
C ARG A 7 18.74 -32.93 7.52
N THR A 8 18.21 -31.73 7.30
CA THR A 8 17.02 -31.23 8.04
C THR A 8 16.29 -30.05 7.36
N ALA A 9 16.75 -29.54 6.22
CA ALA A 9 16.23 -28.29 5.67
C ALA A 9 15.09 -28.41 4.63
N ASP A 10 14.72 -29.61 4.15
CA ASP A 10 13.87 -29.74 2.94
C ASP A 10 12.42 -30.23 3.14
N SER A 11 11.90 -30.36 4.37
CA SER A 11 10.61 -31.04 4.57
C SER A 11 9.34 -30.17 4.69
N TRP A 12 9.40 -28.84 4.71
CA TRP A 12 8.23 -28.06 5.21
C TRP A 12 7.76 -26.88 4.35
N ARG A 13 8.11 -26.83 3.07
CA ARG A 13 7.58 -25.82 2.11
C ARG A 13 6.39 -26.28 1.27
N TYR A 14 5.49 -27.08 1.84
CA TYR A 14 4.22 -27.45 1.19
C TYR A 14 3.04 -27.34 2.16
N THR A 15 2.62 -26.12 2.46
CA THR A 15 1.41 -25.86 3.27
C THR A 15 0.49 -24.86 2.56
N ALA A 16 0.01 -25.21 1.36
CA ALA A 16 -1.20 -24.64 0.75
C ALA A 16 -1.73 -25.40 -0.49
N GLU A 17 -1.07 -26.45 -0.99
CA GLU A 17 -1.56 -27.24 -2.14
C GLU A 17 -1.63 -28.76 -1.92
N PRO A 18 -2.53 -29.30 -1.07
CA PRO A 18 -2.82 -30.73 -1.21
C PRO A 18 -4.31 -31.09 -1.21
N PHE A 19 -5.24 -30.19 -1.54
CA PHE A 19 -6.65 -30.58 -1.68
C PHE A 19 -7.05 -31.06 -3.08
N ARG A 20 -6.14 -31.02 -4.08
CA ARG A 20 -6.44 -31.46 -5.47
C ARG A 20 -5.70 -32.70 -5.96
N ALA A 21 -4.79 -33.27 -5.17
CA ALA A 21 -3.96 -34.41 -5.60
C ALA A 21 -4.25 -35.74 -4.86
N PHE A 22 -5.30 -35.83 -4.05
CA PHE A 22 -5.66 -37.10 -3.40
C PHE A 22 -6.54 -37.95 -4.31
N ASN A 23 -5.92 -38.49 -5.35
CA ASN A 23 -6.49 -39.58 -6.11
C ASN A 23 -5.42 -40.66 -6.28
N LYS A 24 -5.80 -41.91 -5.99
CA LYS A 24 -5.05 -43.18 -6.20
C LYS A 24 -4.13 -43.66 -5.08
N ASP A 25 -4.66 -43.94 -3.90
CA ASP A 25 -4.54 -45.29 -3.30
C ASP A 25 -5.39 -45.39 -2.02
N THR A 26 -6.60 -45.94 -2.13
CA THR A 26 -7.55 -46.05 -1.01
C THR A 26 -6.97 -46.87 0.14
N GLU A 27 -6.23 -47.94 -0.16
CA GLU A 27 -5.72 -48.84 0.87
C GLU A 27 -4.61 -48.19 1.72
N ALA A 28 -3.80 -47.31 1.11
CA ALA A 28 -2.78 -46.55 1.84
C ALA A 28 -3.40 -45.51 2.79
N LEU A 29 -4.51 -44.87 2.39
CA LEU A 29 -5.25 -43.94 3.25
C LEU A 29 -5.91 -44.66 4.44
N TYR A 30 -6.51 -45.83 4.21
CA TYR A 30 -7.10 -46.65 5.28
C TYR A 30 -6.04 -47.13 6.28
N LYS A 31 -4.92 -47.70 5.81
CA LYS A 31 -3.82 -48.13 6.71
C LYS A 31 -3.23 -46.96 7.50
N ARG A 32 -3.16 -45.77 6.90
CA ARG A 32 -2.68 -44.56 7.58
C ARG A 32 -3.68 -44.04 8.62
N ALA A 33 -4.97 -44.09 8.34
CA ALA A 33 -6.02 -43.74 9.30
C ALA A 33 -6.13 -44.75 10.44
N GLU A 34 -6.00 -46.04 10.16
CA GLU A 34 -5.99 -47.13 11.14
C GLU A 34 -4.76 -47.05 12.06
N SER A 35 -3.57 -46.85 11.48
CA SER A 35 -2.35 -46.57 12.25
C SER A 35 -2.49 -45.31 13.10
N LEU A 36 -3.27 -44.32 12.65
CA LEU A 36 -3.52 -43.09 13.40
C LEU A 36 -4.49 -43.32 14.57
N LEU A 37 -5.58 -44.06 14.34
CA LEU A 37 -6.55 -44.43 15.38
C LEU A 37 -5.89 -45.29 16.46
N ASN A 38 -5.03 -46.22 16.06
CA ASN A 38 -4.24 -47.05 16.97
C ASN A 38 -3.12 -46.27 17.69
N SER A 39 -2.77 -45.07 17.22
CA SER A 39 -1.81 -44.18 17.89
C SER A 39 -2.45 -43.27 18.96
N VAL A 40 -3.79 -43.23 19.03
CA VAL A 40 -4.52 -42.49 20.07
C VAL A 40 -4.40 -43.30 21.37
N LYS A 41 -3.53 -42.86 22.27
CA LYS A 41 -3.34 -43.48 23.60
C LYS A 41 -4.63 -43.42 24.42
N ASP A 42 -5.06 -44.60 24.88
CA ASP A 42 -5.84 -44.94 26.08
C ASP A 42 -7.20 -44.24 26.34
N PRO A 43 -8.12 -44.92 27.06
CA PRO A 43 -9.46 -44.41 27.28
C PRO A 43 -9.43 -43.11 28.07
N LEU A 44 -10.14 -42.11 27.55
CA LEU A 44 -10.40 -40.84 28.21
C LEU A 44 -10.95 -41.08 29.64
N CYS A 45 -10.21 -40.64 30.66
CA CYS A 45 -10.58 -40.79 32.06
C CYS A 45 -11.00 -39.45 32.68
N VAL A 46 -11.73 -39.52 33.79
CA VAL A 46 -11.97 -38.33 34.62
C VAL A 46 -10.64 -37.87 35.22
N GLY A 47 -10.37 -36.57 35.20
CA GLY A 47 -9.09 -35.97 35.61
C GLY A 47 -8.07 -35.83 34.48
N SER A 48 -8.29 -36.44 33.31
CA SER A 48 -7.37 -36.31 32.16
C SER A 48 -7.28 -34.86 31.69
N LEU A 49 -6.05 -34.42 31.40
CA LEU A 49 -5.80 -33.16 30.72
C LEU A 49 -6.02 -33.38 29.22
N VAL A 50 -6.92 -32.60 28.63
CA VAL A 50 -7.32 -32.70 27.23
C VAL A 50 -7.19 -31.38 26.53
N THR A 51 -6.95 -31.45 25.23
CA THR A 51 -7.19 -30.33 24.34
C THR A 51 -8.43 -30.59 23.52
N TYR A 52 -9.26 -29.58 23.32
CA TYR A 52 -10.48 -29.70 22.55
C TYR A 52 -10.68 -28.51 21.63
N GLU A 53 -11.32 -28.77 20.50
CA GLU A 53 -11.59 -27.75 19.50
C GLU A 53 -12.87 -27.00 19.81
N THR A 54 -12.82 -25.69 19.63
CA THR A 54 -13.98 -24.81 19.60
C THR A 54 -13.98 -24.01 18.31
N GLN A 55 -15.17 -23.72 17.80
CA GLN A 55 -15.36 -22.86 16.66
C GLN A 55 -15.71 -21.47 17.18
N ASP A 56 -14.82 -20.50 16.95
CA ASP A 56 -15.11 -19.10 17.26
C ASP A 56 -16.15 -18.53 16.28
N LYS A 57 -16.79 -17.42 16.64
CA LYS A 57 -17.74 -16.65 15.81
C LYS A 57 -17.17 -16.25 14.44
N SER A 58 -15.84 -16.28 14.31
CA SER A 58 -15.09 -16.02 13.08
C SER A 58 -14.88 -17.25 12.19
N SER A 59 -15.47 -18.41 12.52
CA SER A 59 -15.30 -19.71 11.84
C SER A 59 -13.85 -20.22 11.79
N LYS A 60 -12.94 -19.63 12.58
CA LYS A 60 -11.59 -20.14 12.75
C LYS A 60 -11.59 -21.24 13.82
N ARG A 61 -11.04 -22.38 13.45
CA ARG A 61 -10.82 -23.54 14.34
C ARG A 61 -9.77 -23.17 15.38
N GLN A 62 -10.08 -23.36 16.65
CA GLN A 62 -9.19 -23.02 17.77
C GLN A 62 -9.19 -24.18 18.77
N TRP A 63 -8.04 -24.47 19.37
CA TRP A 63 -7.96 -25.45 20.45
C TRP A 63 -7.89 -24.76 21.81
N ILE A 64 -8.50 -25.38 22.81
CA ILE A 64 -8.52 -24.94 24.20
C ILE A 64 -7.99 -26.08 25.07
N LEU A 65 -7.21 -25.75 26.09
CA LEU A 65 -6.76 -26.68 27.12
C LEU A 65 -7.84 -26.83 28.19
N GLY A 66 -8.10 -28.06 28.63
CA GLY A 66 -9.03 -28.29 29.72
C GLY A 66 -8.84 -29.62 30.44
N ARG A 67 -9.40 -29.75 31.64
CA ARG A 67 -9.36 -30.98 32.43
C ARG A 67 -10.75 -31.62 32.48
N VAL A 68 -10.82 -32.93 32.25
CA VAL A 68 -12.08 -33.68 32.28
C VAL A 68 -12.62 -33.76 33.70
N VAL A 69 -13.82 -33.22 33.91
CA VAL A 69 -14.52 -33.22 35.20
C VAL A 69 -15.54 -34.36 35.26
N GLN A 70 -16.25 -34.59 34.15
CA GLN A 70 -17.25 -35.66 34.05
C GLN A 70 -17.23 -36.26 32.65
N LEU A 71 -17.49 -37.57 32.58
CA LEU A 71 -17.44 -38.35 31.36
C LEU A 71 -18.78 -39.06 31.14
N ASP A 72 -19.46 -38.72 30.05
CA ASP A 72 -20.66 -39.41 29.58
C ASP A 72 -20.36 -40.23 28.31
N SER A 73 -21.35 -40.97 27.81
CA SER A 73 -21.20 -41.84 26.64
C SER A 73 -20.87 -41.08 25.35
N ARG A 74 -21.38 -39.86 25.19
CA ARG A 74 -21.15 -39.01 24.00
C ARG A 74 -20.54 -37.65 24.32
N HIS A 75 -20.59 -37.22 25.56
CA HIS A 75 -20.22 -35.86 25.96
C HIS A 75 -19.23 -35.90 27.12
N VAL A 76 -18.46 -34.83 27.26
CA VAL A 76 -17.46 -34.65 28.30
C VAL A 76 -17.64 -33.27 28.88
N SER A 77 -17.72 -33.15 30.19
CA SER A 77 -17.68 -31.86 30.87
C SER A 77 -16.23 -31.53 31.21
N VAL A 78 -15.73 -30.42 30.68
CA VAL A 78 -14.33 -30.02 30.77
C VAL A 78 -14.23 -28.67 31.49
N ARG A 79 -13.29 -28.56 32.42
CA ARG A 79 -12.89 -27.27 33.02
C ARG A 79 -11.76 -26.67 32.18
N ALA A 80 -12.00 -25.52 31.57
CA ALA A 80 -11.01 -24.84 30.73
C ALA A 80 -9.84 -24.29 31.55
N PHE A 81 -8.66 -24.28 30.96
CA PHE A 81 -7.45 -23.65 31.48
C PHE A 81 -7.13 -22.41 30.63
N LEU A 82 -6.76 -21.31 31.30
CA LEU A 82 -6.47 -20.01 30.68
C LEU A 82 -5.00 -19.64 30.90
N PRO A 83 -4.34 -18.91 30.00
CA PRO A 83 -2.94 -18.49 30.21
C PRO A 83 -2.86 -17.61 31.46
N GLU A 84 -1.77 -17.74 32.24
CA GLU A 84 -1.60 -17.04 33.52
C GLU A 84 -1.75 -15.51 33.39
N ASP A 85 -1.30 -14.91 32.27
CA ASP A 85 -1.40 -13.47 32.00
C ASP A 85 -2.78 -12.98 31.52
N SER A 86 -3.75 -13.87 31.34
CA SER A 86 -5.02 -13.52 30.67
C SER A 86 -6.03 -12.74 31.49
N ARG A 87 -5.77 -12.57 32.79
CA ARG A 87 -6.72 -11.96 33.73
C ARG A 87 -6.20 -10.69 34.38
N ASP A 88 -5.02 -10.19 34.01
CA ASP A 88 -4.52 -8.95 34.58
C ASP A 88 -5.24 -7.72 33.94
N PRO A 89 -6.10 -7.01 34.70
CA PRO A 89 -6.78 -5.82 34.19
C PRO A 89 -5.80 -4.71 33.81
N GLU A 90 -4.62 -4.67 34.43
CA GLU A 90 -3.57 -3.70 34.15
C GLU A 90 -2.97 -3.95 32.75
N VAL A 91 -2.68 -5.20 32.41
CA VAL A 91 -2.19 -5.60 31.07
C VAL A 91 -3.24 -5.30 29.99
N LEU A 92 -4.51 -5.62 30.24
CA LEU A 92 -5.60 -5.33 29.30
C LEU A 92 -5.81 -3.83 29.08
N SER A 93 -5.77 -3.03 30.15
CA SER A 93 -5.86 -1.57 30.06
C SER A 93 -4.67 -0.98 29.31
N THR A 94 -3.46 -1.49 29.55
CA THR A 94 -2.23 -1.05 28.89
C THR A 94 -2.26 -1.36 27.39
N LEU A 95 -2.69 -2.56 27.00
CA LEU A 95 -2.83 -2.93 25.59
C LEU A 95 -3.90 -2.10 24.86
N ARG A 96 -5.01 -1.77 25.53
CA ARG A 96 -6.05 -0.88 24.96
C ARG A 96 -5.51 0.54 24.77
N SER A 97 -4.86 1.10 25.79
CA SER A 97 -4.22 2.41 25.72
C SER A 97 -3.16 2.48 24.62
N GLU A 98 -2.33 1.43 24.49
CA GLU A 98 -1.30 1.36 23.45
C GLU A 98 -1.92 1.25 22.05
N ARG A 99 -2.99 0.46 21.87
CA ARG A 99 -3.75 0.41 20.62
C ARG A 99 -4.28 1.80 20.26
N ASP A 100 -4.91 2.49 21.20
CA ASP A 100 -5.53 3.80 20.96
C ASP A 100 -4.46 4.85 20.63
N ARG A 101 -3.32 4.82 21.33
CA ARG A 101 -2.15 5.64 21.03
C ARG A 101 -1.64 5.40 19.61
N LYS A 102 -1.50 4.13 19.19
CA LYS A 102 -1.04 3.77 17.84
C LYS A 102 -2.05 4.16 16.76
N LEU A 103 -3.35 4.01 17.01
CA LEU A 103 -4.40 4.48 16.11
C LEU A 103 -4.38 6.00 15.95
N GLN A 104 -4.17 6.75 17.04
CA GLN A 104 -4.03 8.20 16.99
C GLN A 104 -2.77 8.60 16.21
N GLU A 105 -1.64 7.91 16.42
CA GLU A 105 -0.41 8.13 15.65
C GLU A 105 -0.63 7.88 14.14
N MET A 106 -1.32 6.79 13.79
CA MET A 106 -1.66 6.46 12.41
C MET A 106 -2.54 7.54 11.75
N ARG A 107 -3.54 8.06 12.49
CA ARG A 107 -4.41 9.16 12.03
C ARG A 107 -3.60 10.43 11.79
N ARG A 108 -2.72 10.82 12.72
CA ARG A 108 -1.84 11.97 12.56
C ARG A 108 -0.97 11.85 11.31
N ARG A 109 -0.36 10.67 11.08
CA ARG A 109 0.45 10.43 9.89
C ARG A 109 -0.38 10.46 8.60
N HIS A 110 -1.61 9.95 8.62
CA HIS A 110 -2.54 10.09 7.47
C HIS A 110 -2.80 11.55 7.14
N LEU A 111 -3.08 12.38 8.15
CA LEU A 111 -3.27 13.83 7.94
C LEU A 111 -2.02 14.48 7.36
N SER A 112 -0.82 14.13 7.86
CA SER A 112 0.45 14.59 7.27
C SER A 112 0.61 14.18 5.80
N VAL A 113 0.27 12.93 5.45
CA VAL A 113 0.32 12.48 4.04
C VAL A 113 -0.64 13.28 3.15
N MET A 114 -1.85 13.58 3.63
CA MET A 114 -2.81 14.39 2.88
C MET A 114 -2.29 15.82 2.66
N ALA A 115 -1.74 16.44 3.71
CA ALA A 115 -1.15 17.78 3.62
C ALA A 115 0.02 17.83 2.62
N LEU A 116 0.97 16.90 2.73
CA LEU A 116 2.13 16.83 1.83
C LEU A 116 1.73 16.56 0.36
N ARG A 117 0.67 15.76 0.14
CA ARG A 117 0.14 15.53 -1.21
C ARG A 117 -0.49 16.79 -1.80
N GLU A 118 -1.22 17.55 -1.00
CA GLU A 118 -1.79 18.82 -1.45
C GLU A 118 -0.70 19.84 -1.75
N GLU A 119 0.34 19.91 -0.93
CA GLU A 119 1.51 20.76 -1.16
C GLU A 119 2.22 20.40 -2.48
N MET A 120 2.49 19.11 -2.70
CA MET A 120 3.07 18.62 -3.97
C MET A 120 2.17 18.94 -5.17
N ALA A 121 0.85 18.79 -5.01
CA ALA A 121 -0.09 19.14 -6.06
C ALA A 121 -0.11 20.65 -6.33
N ALA A 122 0.00 21.48 -5.29
CA ALA A 122 0.09 22.94 -5.43
C ALA A 122 1.37 23.35 -6.18
N VAL A 123 2.52 22.78 -5.86
CA VAL A 123 3.79 23.01 -6.60
C VAL A 123 3.61 22.65 -8.08
N ARG A 124 3.08 21.46 -8.38
CA ARG A 124 2.85 21.03 -9.77
C ARG A 124 1.89 21.94 -10.53
N ARG A 125 0.77 22.32 -9.91
CA ARG A 125 -0.19 23.26 -10.51
C ARG A 125 0.43 24.63 -10.76
N ASN A 126 1.24 25.13 -9.84
CA ASN A 126 1.93 26.40 -10.01
C ASN A 126 2.95 26.34 -11.15
N ASN A 127 3.74 25.27 -11.23
CA ASN A 127 4.70 25.04 -12.30
C ASN A 127 4.01 24.93 -13.67
N GLU A 128 2.94 24.14 -13.76
CA GLU A 128 2.15 23.99 -14.99
C GLU A 128 1.52 25.33 -15.41
N ALA A 129 0.96 26.08 -14.46
CA ALA A 129 0.36 27.38 -14.74
C ALA A 129 1.41 28.43 -15.16
N ALA A 130 2.60 28.43 -14.55
CA ALA A 130 3.69 29.31 -14.93
C ALA A 130 4.20 28.98 -16.34
N MET A 131 4.43 27.69 -16.63
CA MET A 131 4.84 27.23 -17.96
C MET A 131 3.79 27.54 -19.03
N GLY A 132 2.51 27.33 -18.71
CA GLY A 132 1.39 27.64 -19.60
C GLY A 132 1.36 29.12 -19.97
N ARG A 133 1.46 30.03 -18.98
CA ARG A 133 1.51 31.48 -19.23
C ARG A 133 2.74 31.90 -20.04
N ALA A 134 3.91 31.35 -19.74
CA ALA A 134 5.14 31.69 -20.45
C ALA A 134 5.10 31.21 -21.92
N LYS A 135 4.60 29.98 -22.14
CA LYS A 135 4.41 29.44 -23.48
C LYS A 135 3.40 30.26 -24.29
N GLU A 136 2.27 30.62 -23.68
CA GLU A 136 1.26 31.47 -24.31
C GLU A 136 1.84 32.84 -24.71
N ALA A 137 2.64 33.46 -23.85
CA ALA A 137 3.33 34.72 -24.15
C ALA A 137 4.31 34.58 -25.33
N SER A 138 5.16 33.55 -25.32
CA SER A 138 6.10 33.27 -26.42
C SER A 138 5.36 33.01 -27.74
N GLU A 139 4.29 32.22 -27.73
CA GLU A 139 3.46 31.96 -28.91
C GLU A 139 2.69 33.19 -29.39
N ALA A 140 2.21 34.03 -28.48
CA ALA A 140 1.52 35.28 -28.81
C ALA A 140 2.45 36.22 -29.59
N VAL A 141 3.68 36.38 -29.11
CA VAL A 141 4.66 37.23 -29.79
C VAL A 141 5.12 36.61 -31.11
N ARG A 142 5.35 35.29 -31.16
CA ARG A 142 5.65 34.58 -32.42
C ARG A 142 4.58 34.84 -33.49
N ARG A 143 3.29 34.71 -33.12
CA ARG A 143 2.15 35.01 -34.01
C ARG A 143 2.13 36.48 -34.44
N ALA A 144 2.44 37.40 -33.52
CA ALA A 144 2.51 38.82 -33.84
C ALA A 144 3.64 39.12 -34.83
N ILE A 145 4.83 38.55 -34.68
CA ILE A 145 5.94 38.68 -35.65
C ILE A 145 5.54 38.12 -37.02
N MET A 146 4.93 36.93 -37.07
CA MET A 146 4.45 36.35 -38.33
C MET A 146 3.41 37.21 -39.05
N SER A 147 2.65 38.04 -38.32
CA SER A 147 1.66 38.94 -38.90
C SER A 147 2.25 40.23 -39.46
N VAL A 148 3.50 40.57 -39.11
CA VAL A 148 4.20 41.72 -39.67
C VAL A 148 4.70 41.37 -41.06
N GLU A 149 4.37 42.20 -42.04
CA GLU A 149 4.91 42.04 -43.40
C GLU A 149 6.44 42.11 -43.38
N GLU A 150 7.09 41.15 -44.03
CA GLU A 150 8.56 41.05 -44.06
C GLU A 150 9.21 42.33 -44.60
N VAL A 151 8.58 42.95 -45.61
CA VAL A 151 9.02 44.23 -46.20
C VAL A 151 9.14 45.31 -45.13
N ARG A 152 8.20 45.35 -44.17
CA ARG A 152 8.19 46.34 -43.09
C ARG A 152 9.31 46.10 -42.08
N LEU A 153 9.64 44.85 -41.77
CA LEU A 153 10.80 44.51 -40.95
C LEU A 153 12.08 44.98 -41.64
N HIS A 154 12.23 44.68 -42.93
CA HIS A 154 13.38 45.13 -43.72
C HIS A 154 13.47 46.65 -43.83
N GLU A 155 12.35 47.38 -43.95
CA GLU A 155 12.34 48.85 -43.92
C GLU A 155 12.92 49.40 -42.61
N VAL A 156 12.51 48.83 -41.48
CA VAL A 156 13.04 49.20 -40.15
C VAL A 156 14.52 48.87 -40.04
N PHE A 157 14.97 47.71 -40.52
CA PHE A 157 16.38 47.32 -40.49
C PHE A 157 17.25 48.19 -41.41
N ASN A 158 16.68 48.71 -42.51
CA ASN A 158 17.38 49.55 -43.49
C ASN A 158 17.48 51.03 -43.10
N THR A 159 17.02 51.41 -41.91
CA THR A 159 17.07 52.81 -41.44
C THR A 159 18.51 53.32 -41.40
N ARG A 160 18.80 54.48 -42.02
CA ARG A 160 20.17 55.04 -42.08
C ARG A 160 20.75 55.35 -40.70
N VAL A 161 19.94 55.93 -39.82
CA VAL A 161 20.30 56.26 -38.43
C VAL A 161 19.27 55.56 -37.53
N PRO A 162 19.66 54.49 -36.81
CA PRO A 162 18.74 53.76 -35.94
C PRO A 162 18.45 54.56 -34.68
N SER A 163 17.27 54.38 -34.10
CA SER A 163 17.00 54.84 -32.74
C SER A 163 17.78 54.00 -31.73
N VAL A 164 18.03 54.55 -30.54
CA VAL A 164 18.70 53.82 -29.45
C VAL A 164 17.92 52.55 -29.08
N GLN A 165 16.59 52.65 -29.09
CA GLN A 165 15.69 51.54 -28.78
C GLN A 165 15.74 50.44 -29.83
N LEU A 166 15.75 50.80 -31.12
CA LEU A 166 15.88 49.83 -32.20
C LEU A 166 17.23 49.11 -32.10
N ARG A 167 18.31 49.85 -31.86
CA ARG A 167 19.64 49.26 -31.71
C ARG A 167 19.69 48.29 -30.54
N LEU A 168 19.18 48.68 -29.37
CA LEU A 168 19.12 47.82 -28.19
C LEU A 168 18.30 46.54 -28.44
N ALA A 169 17.11 46.66 -29.05
CA ALA A 169 16.27 45.51 -29.35
C ALA A 169 16.96 44.53 -30.32
N LEU A 170 17.64 45.06 -31.35
CA LEU A 170 18.37 44.23 -32.29
C LEU A 170 19.61 43.59 -31.67
N GLU A 171 20.41 44.33 -30.90
CA GLU A 171 21.58 43.80 -30.18
C GLU A 171 21.18 42.66 -29.25
N ALA A 172 20.16 42.86 -28.41
CA ALA A 172 19.67 41.82 -27.50
C ALA A 172 19.11 40.61 -28.25
N SER A 173 18.37 40.81 -29.34
CA SER A 173 17.85 39.70 -30.15
C SER A 173 18.95 38.91 -30.86
N VAL A 174 20.00 39.59 -31.36
CA VAL A 174 21.12 38.96 -32.04
C VAL A 174 22.01 38.23 -31.04
N ALA A 175 22.19 38.77 -29.83
CA ALA A 175 22.86 38.10 -28.74
C ALA A 175 22.14 36.79 -28.36
N LEU A 176 20.82 36.83 -28.21
CA LEU A 176 20.01 35.64 -27.93
C LEU A 176 20.10 34.56 -29.02
N LEU A 177 20.20 34.97 -30.29
CA LEU A 177 20.25 34.04 -31.41
C LEU A 177 21.65 33.50 -31.74
N ASN A 178 22.70 34.06 -31.16
CA ASN A 178 24.10 33.72 -31.46
C ASN A 178 24.89 33.50 -30.16
N GLU A 179 24.89 32.27 -29.66
CA GLU A 179 25.58 31.88 -28.42
C GLU A 179 27.11 32.13 -28.46
N ASP A 180 27.72 32.11 -29.66
CA ASP A 180 29.16 32.31 -29.86
C ASP A 180 29.64 33.78 -29.79
N VAL A 181 28.72 34.74 -29.65
CA VAL A 181 29.06 36.18 -29.65
C VAL A 181 29.15 36.69 -28.23
N MET A 182 30.36 37.08 -27.81
CA MET A 182 30.58 37.74 -26.52
C MET A 182 29.70 39.00 -26.39
N VAL A 183 28.79 38.98 -25.41
CA VAL A 183 27.79 40.04 -25.14
C VAL A 183 28.42 41.42 -24.85
N ASP A 184 29.69 41.45 -24.45
CA ASP A 184 30.46 42.68 -24.20
C ASP A 184 30.93 43.45 -25.45
N SER A 185 30.67 42.91 -26.64
CA SER A 185 31.09 43.55 -27.89
C SER A 185 30.01 44.55 -28.32
N SER A 186 30.19 45.85 -28.09
CA SER A 186 29.28 46.85 -28.66
C SER A 186 29.29 46.73 -30.19
N TRP A 187 28.23 46.19 -30.78
CA TRP A 187 28.17 45.94 -32.22
C TRP A 187 28.12 47.27 -32.96
N PRO A 188 29.05 47.57 -33.88
CA PRO A 188 28.89 48.73 -34.75
C PRO A 188 27.63 48.52 -35.61
N TRP A 189 26.90 49.61 -35.85
CA TRP A 189 25.58 49.53 -36.46
C TRP A 189 25.57 48.83 -37.83
N GLU A 190 26.61 48.99 -38.65
CA GLU A 190 26.67 48.32 -39.96
C GLU A 190 26.78 46.79 -39.84
N ASP A 191 27.48 46.29 -38.81
CA ASP A 191 27.60 44.85 -38.57
C ASP A 191 26.29 44.28 -38.02
N LEU A 192 25.65 45.01 -37.10
CA LEU A 192 24.32 44.63 -36.58
C LEU A 192 23.29 44.62 -37.72
N ARG A 193 23.32 45.64 -38.58
CA ARG A 193 22.46 45.74 -39.76
C ARG A 193 22.71 44.58 -40.72
N ALA A 194 23.96 44.16 -40.92
CA ALA A 194 24.29 43.01 -41.76
C ALA A 194 23.74 41.70 -41.17
N ALA A 195 23.84 41.51 -39.85
CA ALA A 195 23.33 40.32 -39.16
C ALA A 195 21.80 40.18 -39.27
N VAL A 196 21.05 41.26 -39.09
CA VAL A 196 19.58 41.23 -39.15
C VAL A 196 19.03 41.22 -40.58
N ARG A 197 19.88 41.51 -41.58
CA ARG A 197 19.57 41.40 -43.01
C ARG A 197 19.73 39.99 -43.56
N ASP A 198 20.35 39.09 -42.80
CA ASP A 198 20.42 37.68 -43.17
C ASP A 198 18.98 37.16 -43.37
N PRO A 199 18.65 36.58 -44.54
CA PRO A 199 17.34 35.97 -44.79
C PRO A 199 16.92 34.96 -43.70
N ALA A 200 17.89 34.34 -43.02
CA ALA A 200 17.62 33.39 -41.95
C ALA A 200 17.29 34.06 -40.60
N TYR A 201 17.53 35.35 -40.40
CA TYR A 201 17.34 36.01 -39.10
C TYR A 201 15.88 35.94 -38.62
N ILE A 202 14.92 36.29 -39.49
CA ILE A 202 13.48 36.25 -39.15
C ILE A 202 13.04 34.82 -38.88
N GLN A 203 13.52 33.86 -39.68
CA GLN A 203 13.22 32.44 -39.46
C GLN A 203 13.75 31.97 -38.10
N ARG A 204 14.99 32.33 -37.74
CA ARG A 204 15.58 32.01 -36.43
C ARG A 204 14.83 32.64 -35.27
N LEU A 205 14.36 33.89 -35.39
CA LEU A 205 13.49 34.51 -34.37
C LEU A 205 12.20 33.70 -34.12
N LEU A 206 11.63 33.13 -35.18
CA LEU A 206 10.39 32.36 -35.09
C LEU A 206 10.61 30.95 -34.55
N GLU A 207 11.73 30.33 -34.92
CA GLU A 207 12.11 28.96 -34.57
C GLU A 207 12.81 28.84 -33.22
N PHE A 208 13.32 29.95 -32.66
CA PHE A 208 14.00 29.97 -31.37
C PHE A 208 13.15 29.32 -30.27
N ASP A 209 13.73 28.31 -29.62
CA ASP A 209 13.19 27.65 -28.46
C ASP A 209 14.14 27.85 -27.27
N PRO A 210 13.73 28.65 -26.25
CA PRO A 210 14.53 28.85 -25.05
C PRO A 210 14.93 27.54 -24.36
N MET A 211 14.16 26.46 -24.52
CA MET A 211 14.48 25.18 -23.90
C MET A 211 15.70 24.50 -24.52
N THR A 212 15.94 24.67 -25.81
CA THR A 212 17.03 24.00 -26.54
C THR A 212 18.19 24.93 -26.86
N ASP A 213 17.89 26.20 -27.11
CA ASP A 213 18.82 27.14 -27.74
C ASP A 213 19.45 28.12 -26.74
N MET A 214 18.98 28.13 -25.48
CA MET A 214 19.48 29.03 -24.45
C MET A 214 20.22 28.26 -23.36
N SER A 215 21.47 28.64 -23.09
CA SER A 215 22.23 28.19 -21.93
C SER A 215 22.03 29.12 -20.73
N VAL A 216 22.40 28.64 -19.54
CA VAL A 216 22.31 29.43 -18.30
C VAL A 216 23.29 30.60 -18.35
N GLU A 217 24.46 30.38 -18.95
CA GLU A 217 25.47 31.42 -19.21
C GLU A 217 24.91 32.52 -20.10
N LEU A 218 24.36 32.16 -21.28
CA LEU A 218 23.75 33.12 -22.19
C LEU A 218 22.60 33.90 -21.54
N PHE A 219 21.75 33.22 -20.76
CA PHE A 219 20.69 33.87 -20.01
C PHE A 219 21.22 34.94 -19.05
N ASN A 220 22.26 34.61 -18.26
CA ASN A 220 22.83 35.56 -17.32
C ASN A 220 23.49 36.74 -18.05
N ASP A 221 24.25 36.47 -19.11
CA ASP A 221 24.94 37.50 -19.89
C ASP A 221 23.93 38.50 -20.49
N VAL A 222 22.86 38.00 -21.12
CA VAL A 222 21.79 38.85 -21.68
C VAL A 222 20.99 39.56 -20.58
N ASN A 223 20.74 38.89 -19.47
CA ASN A 223 20.02 39.48 -18.33
C ASN A 223 20.79 40.66 -17.73
N ASP A 224 22.10 40.52 -17.57
CA ASP A 224 22.94 41.54 -16.95
C ASP A 224 23.22 42.70 -17.92
N ALA A 225 23.42 42.41 -19.21
CA ALA A 225 23.75 43.43 -20.20
C ALA A 225 22.54 44.24 -20.70
N TYR A 226 21.38 43.61 -20.90
CA TYR A 226 20.27 44.23 -21.65
C TYR A 226 18.96 44.34 -20.88
N MET A 227 18.63 43.39 -19.98
CA MET A 227 17.25 43.27 -19.49
C MET A 227 16.77 44.44 -18.62
N THR A 228 17.68 45.16 -17.97
CA THR A 228 17.33 46.38 -17.23
C THR A 228 16.77 47.46 -18.15
N ASP A 229 17.47 47.72 -19.26
CA ASP A 229 17.07 48.74 -20.24
C ASP A 229 15.84 48.28 -21.05
N VAL A 230 15.79 47.00 -21.42
CA VAL A 230 14.62 46.41 -22.11
C VAL A 230 13.35 46.61 -21.29
N ARG A 231 13.38 46.29 -19.99
CA ARG A 231 12.22 46.46 -19.09
C ARG A 231 11.84 47.93 -18.92
N LEU A 232 12.83 48.82 -18.82
CA LEU A 232 12.60 50.27 -18.77
C LEU A 232 11.84 50.73 -20.01
N TYR A 233 12.29 50.36 -21.21
CA TYR A 233 11.64 50.75 -22.45
C TYR A 233 10.25 50.13 -22.63
N CYS A 234 10.04 48.86 -22.25
CA CYS A 234 8.70 48.26 -22.26
C CYS A 234 7.71 49.08 -21.42
N SER A 235 8.15 49.57 -20.25
CA SER A 235 7.33 50.41 -19.38
C SER A 235 7.02 51.78 -19.98
N GLU A 236 8.01 52.41 -20.65
CA GLU A 236 7.82 53.69 -21.34
C GLU A 236 6.88 53.58 -22.54
N VAL A 237 7.00 52.51 -23.33
CA VAL A 237 6.14 52.25 -24.49
C VAL A 237 4.71 51.97 -24.06
N SER A 238 4.52 51.19 -22.99
CA SER A 238 3.20 50.96 -22.40
C SER A 238 2.55 52.25 -21.88
N ALA A 239 3.33 53.16 -21.28
CA ALA A 239 2.83 54.46 -20.85
C ALA A 239 2.44 55.36 -22.04
N LYS A 240 3.23 55.36 -23.12
CA LYS A 240 3.00 56.19 -24.33
C LYS A 240 1.80 55.73 -25.16
N SER A 241 1.54 54.43 -25.25
CA SER A 241 0.41 53.88 -26.01
C SER A 241 -0.96 54.27 -25.46
N THR A 242 -1.02 54.75 -24.21
CA THR A 242 -2.23 55.27 -23.58
C THR A 242 -2.52 56.73 -23.96
N THR A 243 -1.51 57.49 -24.40
CA THR A 243 -1.59 58.94 -24.66
C THR A 243 -1.42 59.33 -26.12
N GLU A 244 -0.66 58.59 -26.93
CA GLU A 244 -0.39 58.93 -28.33
C GLU A 244 -0.39 57.70 -29.25
N PRO A 245 -0.84 57.83 -30.52
CA PRO A 245 -0.77 56.74 -31.50
C PRO A 245 0.69 56.42 -31.86
N MET A 246 1.09 55.16 -31.69
CA MET A 246 2.45 54.69 -32.00
C MET A 246 2.77 54.79 -33.49
N THR A 247 4.01 55.15 -33.81
CA THR A 247 4.51 55.10 -35.19
C THR A 247 4.72 53.66 -35.65
N SER A 248 4.81 53.46 -36.98
CA SER A 248 5.01 52.12 -37.55
C SER A 248 6.35 51.48 -37.17
N VAL A 249 7.37 52.28 -36.87
CA VAL A 249 8.69 51.83 -36.41
C VAL A 249 8.63 51.45 -34.93
N ASP A 250 7.98 52.28 -34.10
CA ASP A 250 7.86 52.03 -32.66
C ASP A 250 7.11 50.72 -32.38
N SER A 251 6.12 50.36 -33.21
CA SER A 251 5.40 49.09 -33.03
C SER A 251 6.28 47.87 -33.32
N VAL A 252 7.22 47.95 -34.27
CA VAL A 252 8.15 46.85 -34.57
C VAL A 252 9.19 46.73 -33.45
N VAL A 253 9.70 47.86 -32.97
CA VAL A 253 10.63 47.88 -31.82
C VAL A 253 9.97 47.32 -30.57
N SER A 254 8.73 47.71 -30.27
CA SER A 254 7.94 47.15 -29.16
C SER A 254 7.80 45.64 -29.29
N LEU A 255 7.50 45.14 -30.50
CA LEU A 255 7.33 43.72 -30.74
C LEU A 255 8.61 42.92 -30.52
N LEU A 256 9.77 43.48 -30.88
CA LEU A 256 11.07 42.85 -30.61
C LEU A 256 11.37 42.80 -29.11
N PHE A 257 11.06 43.87 -28.36
CA PHE A 257 11.18 43.84 -26.91
C PHE A 257 10.24 42.82 -26.26
N ASP A 258 8.99 42.74 -26.70
CA ASP A 258 8.04 41.73 -26.24
C ASP A 258 8.58 40.31 -26.50
N TRP A 259 9.24 40.10 -27.64
CA TRP A 259 9.86 38.82 -27.98
C TRP A 259 11.00 38.48 -27.02
N ILE A 260 11.93 39.41 -26.80
CA ILE A 260 13.04 39.25 -25.85
C ILE A 260 12.49 38.90 -24.46
N VAL A 261 11.52 39.66 -23.96
CA VAL A 261 10.92 39.45 -22.64
C VAL A 261 10.22 38.09 -22.56
N ALA A 262 9.52 37.66 -23.62
CA ALA A 262 8.86 36.37 -23.65
C ALA A 262 9.85 35.19 -23.63
N GLN A 263 10.93 35.26 -24.42
CA GLN A 263 11.95 34.20 -24.43
C GLN A 263 12.70 34.11 -23.10
N MET A 264 13.15 35.25 -22.57
CA MET A 264 13.83 35.31 -21.26
C MET A 264 12.90 34.84 -20.12
N GLY A 265 11.62 35.24 -20.16
CA GLY A 265 10.63 34.81 -19.18
C GLY A 265 10.34 33.31 -19.24
N MET A 266 10.31 32.72 -20.43
CA MET A 266 10.15 31.28 -20.61
C MET A 266 11.34 30.51 -20.06
N PHE A 267 12.58 30.95 -20.34
CA PHE A 267 13.77 30.31 -19.78
C PHE A 267 13.83 30.40 -18.25
N GLN A 268 13.51 31.56 -17.68
CA GLN A 268 13.44 31.73 -16.23
C GLN A 268 12.46 30.73 -15.59
N VAL A 269 11.29 30.53 -16.20
CA VAL A 269 10.31 29.55 -15.71
C VAL A 269 10.85 28.13 -15.79
N ILE A 270 11.60 27.79 -16.85
CA ILE A 270 12.26 26.49 -16.97
C ILE A 270 13.27 26.30 -15.81
N CYS A 271 14.11 27.30 -15.54
CA CYS A 271 15.05 27.28 -14.42
C CYS A 271 14.33 27.12 -13.07
N ASP A 272 13.23 27.87 -12.85
CA ASP A 272 12.44 27.81 -11.62
C ASP A 272 11.82 26.41 -11.43
N ILE A 273 11.33 25.78 -12.51
CA ILE A 273 10.81 24.42 -12.48
C ILE A 273 11.91 23.42 -12.11
N VAL A 274 13.09 23.54 -12.72
CA VAL A 274 14.25 22.69 -12.40
C VAL A 274 14.65 22.86 -10.92
N ASN A 275 14.71 24.09 -10.42
CA ASN A 275 15.02 24.38 -9.02
C ASN A 275 13.95 23.83 -8.07
N SER A 276 12.67 23.85 -8.46
CA SER A 276 11.57 23.28 -7.69
C SER A 276 11.58 21.74 -7.67
N GLN A 277 12.34 21.09 -8.54
CA GLN A 277 12.40 19.63 -8.60
C GLN A 277 12.91 19.04 -7.29
N GLN A 278 13.94 19.65 -6.68
CA GLN A 278 14.45 19.23 -5.38
C GLN A 278 13.34 19.24 -4.31
N THR A 279 12.55 20.31 -4.24
CA THR A 279 11.44 20.39 -3.27
C THR A 279 10.37 19.31 -3.53
N THR A 280 10.10 19.00 -4.79
CA THR A 280 9.15 17.95 -5.17
C THR A 280 9.65 16.56 -4.76
N ASP A 281 10.95 16.30 -4.93
CA ASP A 281 11.60 15.05 -4.54
C ASP A 281 11.60 14.88 -3.00
N GLU A 282 11.89 15.95 -2.25
CA GLU A 282 11.82 15.98 -0.79
C GLU A 282 10.40 15.69 -0.28
N LEU A 283 9.37 16.32 -0.88
CA LEU A 283 7.96 16.02 -0.58
C LEU A 283 7.62 14.56 -0.88
N HIS A 284 8.12 14.00 -1.98
CA HIS A 284 7.89 12.60 -2.35
C HIS A 284 8.53 11.63 -1.37
N ALA A 285 9.77 11.90 -0.95
CA ALA A 285 10.48 11.13 0.07
C ALA A 285 9.73 11.14 1.41
N ASN A 286 9.25 12.32 1.84
CA ASN A 286 8.46 12.47 3.07
C ASN A 286 7.13 11.70 3.02
N ILE A 287 6.39 11.79 1.92
CA ILE A 287 5.15 11.03 1.72
C ILE A 287 5.44 9.52 1.82
N THR A 288 6.48 9.04 1.14
CA THR A 288 6.85 7.63 1.14
C THR A 288 7.22 7.16 2.55
N SER A 289 8.02 7.94 3.28
CA SER A 289 8.37 7.70 4.69
C SER A 289 7.15 7.64 5.60
N HIS A 290 6.16 8.53 5.43
CA HIS A 290 4.94 8.45 6.22
C HIS A 290 4.12 7.20 5.88
N ILE A 291 4.02 6.81 4.61
CA ILE A 291 3.30 5.61 4.18
C ILE A 291 3.95 4.34 4.73
N THR A 292 5.27 4.22 4.73
CA THR A 292 5.97 3.06 5.30
C THR A 292 5.68 2.94 6.81
N HIS A 293 5.78 4.04 7.55
CA HIS A 293 5.43 4.07 8.97
C HIS A 293 3.96 3.75 9.24
N ILE A 294 3.02 4.21 8.39
CA ILE A 294 1.60 3.85 8.51
C ILE A 294 1.42 2.34 8.38
N LYS A 295 2.09 1.70 7.41
CA LYS A 295 2.02 0.24 7.24
C LYS A 295 2.59 -0.49 8.46
N GLU A 296 3.69 -0.01 9.00
CA GLU A 296 4.29 -0.57 10.22
C GLU A 296 3.37 -0.44 11.43
N ILE A 297 2.80 0.75 11.66
CA ILE A 297 1.84 0.98 12.75
C ILE A 297 0.61 0.10 12.58
N ASN A 298 0.09 -0.06 11.37
CA ASN A 298 -1.03 -0.94 11.09
C ASN A 298 -0.70 -2.41 11.45
N ALA A 299 0.50 -2.88 11.12
CA ALA A 299 0.95 -4.21 11.54
C ALA A 299 1.04 -4.33 13.08
N GLN A 300 1.56 -3.29 13.76
CA GLN A 300 1.61 -3.25 15.22
C GLN A 300 0.21 -3.26 15.85
N VAL A 301 -0.74 -2.47 15.32
CA VAL A 301 -2.15 -2.44 15.77
C VAL A 301 -2.79 -3.82 15.62
N ARG A 302 -2.62 -4.49 14.47
CA ARG A 302 -3.14 -5.85 14.26
C ARG A 302 -2.57 -6.86 15.26
N ARG A 303 -1.29 -6.76 15.60
CA ARG A 303 -0.66 -7.60 16.63
C ARG A 303 -1.26 -7.32 18.01
N ILE A 304 -1.50 -6.06 18.37
CA ILE A 304 -2.14 -5.69 19.64
C ILE A 304 -3.59 -6.19 19.68
N GLU A 305 -4.35 -6.06 18.58
CA GLU A 305 -5.71 -6.58 18.47
C GLU A 305 -5.76 -8.11 18.55
N ALA A 306 -4.77 -8.81 18.01
CA ALA A 306 -4.63 -10.25 18.18
C ALA A 306 -4.38 -10.61 19.66
N LYS A 307 -3.46 -9.92 20.35
CA LYS A 307 -3.22 -10.10 21.79
C LYS A 307 -4.48 -9.82 22.62
N LEU A 308 -5.18 -8.71 22.35
CA LEU A 308 -6.43 -8.38 23.02
C LEU A 308 -7.52 -9.44 22.82
N ARG A 309 -7.62 -10.03 21.61
CA ARG A 309 -8.54 -11.15 21.36
C ARG A 309 -8.16 -12.40 22.15
N ARG A 310 -6.86 -12.72 22.26
CA ARG A 310 -6.38 -13.85 23.08
C ARG A 310 -6.72 -13.67 24.56
N TYR A 311 -6.69 -12.44 25.06
CA TYR A 311 -7.01 -12.13 26.46
C TYR A 311 -8.50 -11.86 26.74
N SER A 312 -9.30 -11.54 25.71
CA SER A 312 -10.75 -11.28 25.87
C SER A 312 -11.63 -12.51 25.57
N SER A 313 -11.08 -13.54 24.91
CA SER A 313 -11.78 -14.79 24.65
C SER A 313 -11.79 -15.70 25.87
N ASP A 314 -12.88 -16.45 26.03
CA ASP A 314 -13.16 -17.39 27.13
C ASP A 314 -12.27 -18.64 27.21
N GLY A 315 -11.12 -18.62 26.53
CA GLY A 315 -10.17 -19.71 26.42
C GLY A 315 -8.79 -19.20 26.02
N ALA A 316 -7.74 -19.92 26.41
CA ALA A 316 -6.39 -19.69 25.94
C ALA A 316 -6.29 -19.86 24.41
N ILE A 317 -6.34 -18.76 23.66
CA ILE A 317 -6.16 -18.81 22.20
C ILE A 317 -4.66 -18.73 21.87
N VAL A 318 -4.08 -19.80 21.33
CA VAL A 318 -2.78 -19.76 20.64
C VAL A 318 -3.06 -19.80 19.13
N GLN A 319 -2.59 -18.80 18.38
CA GLN A 319 -2.71 -18.73 16.91
C GLN A 319 -1.33 -18.80 16.25
N ASP A 320 -1.29 -19.57 15.16
CA ASP A 320 -0.27 -19.95 14.16
C ASP A 320 0.85 -18.92 13.85
N ASP A 321 0.58 -17.63 13.82
CA ASP A 321 1.50 -16.64 13.19
C ASP A 321 2.71 -16.18 14.02
N ASN A 322 3.06 -16.84 15.13
CA ASN A 322 4.09 -16.30 16.03
C ASN A 322 4.96 -17.36 16.73
N CYS A 323 5.39 -18.40 16.02
CA CYS A 323 6.39 -19.33 16.55
C CYS A 323 7.81 -18.76 16.59
N ASP A 324 8.10 -17.64 15.93
CA ASP A 324 9.47 -17.13 15.79
C ASP A 324 9.91 -16.08 16.86
N ALA A 325 9.11 -15.80 17.90
CA ALA A 325 9.41 -14.69 18.81
C ALA A 325 9.09 -14.91 20.30
N PHE A 326 9.23 -16.13 20.84
CA PHE A 326 9.01 -16.36 22.28
C PHE A 326 10.12 -17.18 22.93
N ALA A 327 11.00 -16.50 23.66
CA ALA A 327 12.12 -17.06 24.41
C ALA A 327 11.70 -17.72 25.74
N SER A 328 10.56 -18.41 25.78
CA SER A 328 10.08 -19.08 26.99
C SER A 328 9.66 -20.50 26.64
N ASP A 329 10.48 -21.47 27.04
CA ASP A 329 10.30 -22.91 26.76
C ASP A 329 9.06 -23.54 27.43
N CYS A 330 8.28 -22.75 28.19
CA CYS A 330 7.20 -23.21 29.04
C CYS A 330 6.02 -22.21 29.03
N PHE A 331 4.81 -22.71 28.75
CA PHE A 331 3.54 -21.98 28.80
C PHE A 331 2.75 -22.39 30.03
N THR A 332 2.47 -21.47 30.95
CA THR A 332 1.66 -21.75 32.15
C THR A 332 0.20 -21.35 31.97
N PHE A 333 -0.68 -22.24 32.42
CA PHE A 333 -2.12 -22.08 32.37
C PHE A 333 -2.72 -22.29 33.76
N THR A 334 -3.72 -21.49 34.11
CA THR A 334 -4.46 -21.58 35.36
C THR A 334 -5.89 -22.06 35.13
N ALA A 335 -6.44 -22.81 36.09
CA ALA A 335 -7.81 -23.31 36.00
C ALA A 335 -8.82 -22.16 35.93
N SER A 336 -9.79 -22.24 35.02
CA SER A 336 -10.85 -21.25 34.93
C SER A 336 -11.84 -21.40 36.09
N ASN A 337 -12.19 -20.28 36.73
CA ASN A 337 -13.28 -20.18 37.72
C ASN A 337 -14.69 -20.38 37.14
N LYS A 338 -14.83 -20.64 35.84
CA LYS A 338 -16.11 -20.87 35.17
C LYS A 338 -16.64 -22.28 35.43
N PRO A 339 -17.97 -22.47 35.39
CA PRO A 339 -18.53 -23.82 35.46
C PRO A 339 -17.99 -24.69 34.31
N PRO A 340 -17.83 -26.00 34.52
CA PRO A 340 -17.40 -26.92 33.47
C PRO A 340 -18.29 -26.81 32.23
N GLN A 341 -17.67 -26.80 31.06
CA GLN A 341 -18.36 -26.76 29.78
C GLN A 341 -18.55 -28.16 29.23
N THR A 342 -19.76 -28.50 28.81
CA THR A 342 -20.05 -29.77 28.13
C THR A 342 -19.69 -29.66 26.65
N ILE A 343 -18.81 -30.55 26.21
CA ILE A 343 -18.35 -30.66 24.82
C ILE A 343 -18.58 -32.09 24.30
N SER A 344 -18.64 -32.25 22.98
CA SER A 344 -18.67 -33.59 22.38
C SER A 344 -17.34 -34.32 22.61
N ARG A 345 -17.38 -35.64 22.85
CA ARG A 345 -16.16 -36.47 22.88
C ARG A 345 -15.36 -36.38 21.58
N SER A 346 -16.06 -36.20 20.45
CA SER A 346 -15.43 -36.01 19.14
C SER A 346 -14.72 -34.67 18.99
N SER A 347 -14.90 -33.73 19.94
CA SER A 347 -14.21 -32.44 19.95
C SER A 347 -12.80 -32.50 20.54
N ILE A 348 -12.46 -33.58 21.26
CA ILE A 348 -11.17 -33.77 21.90
C ILE A 348 -10.12 -34.12 20.84
N LEU A 349 -9.01 -33.38 20.86
CA LEU A 349 -7.90 -33.52 19.92
C LEU A 349 -6.87 -34.54 20.43
N THR A 350 -6.48 -34.44 21.71
CA THR A 350 -5.59 -35.40 22.36
C THR A 350 -5.71 -35.30 23.87
N VAL A 351 -5.33 -36.39 24.54
CA VAL A 351 -5.03 -36.43 25.97
C VAL A 351 -3.53 -36.10 26.15
N LEU A 352 -3.20 -35.30 27.15
CA LEU A 352 -1.83 -34.93 27.49
C LEU A 352 -1.38 -35.71 28.73
N ASP A 353 -0.16 -36.26 28.68
CA ASP A 353 0.41 -37.13 29.72
C ASP A 353 0.83 -36.35 31.00
N ASN A 354 0.44 -35.07 31.13
CA ASN A 354 0.94 -34.19 32.18
C ASN A 354 0.21 -34.44 33.51
N THR A 355 0.86 -35.20 34.40
CA THR A 355 0.41 -35.60 35.73
C THR A 355 0.78 -34.58 36.81
N CYS A 356 0.51 -33.30 36.57
CA CYS A 356 0.62 -32.32 37.66
C CYS A 356 -0.57 -32.54 38.61
N GLU A 357 -0.28 -33.10 39.79
CA GLU A 357 -1.25 -33.36 40.87
C GLU A 357 -1.91 -32.09 41.41
N ASP A 358 -1.36 -30.91 41.10
CA ASP A 358 -1.96 -29.63 41.44
C ASP A 358 -3.04 -29.23 40.42
N ASP A 359 -4.29 -29.18 40.87
CA ASP A 359 -5.50 -28.91 40.07
C ASP A 359 -5.58 -27.46 39.53
N LYS A 360 -4.56 -26.64 39.80
CA LYS A 360 -4.60 -25.19 39.66
C LYS A 360 -3.73 -24.63 38.52
N VAL A 361 -2.57 -25.22 38.26
CA VAL A 361 -1.61 -24.71 37.25
C VAL A 361 -1.10 -25.85 36.38
N VAL A 362 -1.09 -25.64 35.07
CA VAL A 362 -0.58 -26.59 34.07
C VAL A 362 0.47 -25.90 33.21
N ALA A 363 1.62 -26.53 33.03
CA ALA A 363 2.67 -26.06 32.14
C ALA A 363 2.71 -26.91 30.86
N LEU A 364 2.77 -26.29 29.68
CA LEU A 364 3.02 -26.96 28.40
C LEU A 364 4.35 -26.52 27.82
N PHE A 365 5.11 -27.44 27.24
CA PHE A 365 6.35 -27.09 26.56
C PHE A 365 6.08 -26.74 25.08
N SER A 366 7.03 -26.04 24.45
CA SER A 366 6.95 -25.68 23.02
C SER A 366 6.69 -26.89 22.10
N THR A 367 7.27 -28.05 22.44
CA THR A 367 7.06 -29.32 21.73
C THR A 367 5.62 -29.84 21.84
N ASP A 368 4.97 -29.67 23.00
CA ASP A 368 3.57 -30.05 23.19
C ASP A 368 2.66 -29.13 22.38
N VAL A 369 2.93 -27.82 22.37
CA VAL A 369 2.16 -26.84 21.61
C VAL A 369 2.25 -27.09 20.10
N GLN A 370 3.44 -27.39 19.57
CA GLN A 370 3.62 -27.75 18.16
C GLN A 370 2.86 -29.04 17.80
N ARG A 371 2.88 -30.04 18.68
CA ARG A 371 2.17 -31.30 18.47
C ARG A 371 0.65 -31.11 18.49
N LEU A 372 0.16 -30.27 19.40
CA LEU A 372 -1.26 -29.90 19.50
C LEU A 372 -1.74 -29.17 18.26
N ASP A 373 -0.93 -28.24 17.77
CA ASP A 373 -1.21 -27.51 16.54
C ASP A 373 -1.35 -28.47 15.36
N TRP A 374 -0.37 -29.36 15.18
CA TRP A 374 -0.36 -30.41 14.16
C TRP A 374 -1.61 -31.32 14.19
N PHE A 375 -2.09 -31.70 15.39
CA PHE A 375 -3.33 -32.46 15.52
C PHE A 375 -4.56 -31.70 15.04
N SER A 376 -4.61 -30.39 15.30
CA SER A 376 -5.74 -29.53 14.94
C SER A 376 -5.77 -29.15 13.45
N THR A 377 -4.61 -28.91 12.84
CA THR A 377 -4.49 -28.38 11.48
C THR A 377 -4.42 -29.47 10.42
N ILE A 378 -3.82 -30.63 10.72
CA ILE A 378 -3.49 -31.64 9.70
C ILE A 378 -4.20 -32.96 9.95
N HIS A 379 -4.13 -33.53 11.15
CA HIS A 379 -4.69 -34.87 11.39
C HIS A 379 -6.22 -34.92 11.33
N ARG A 380 -6.89 -33.92 11.89
CA ARG A 380 -8.35 -33.93 12.00
C ARG A 380 -9.09 -33.74 10.68
N PRO A 381 -8.68 -32.84 9.77
CA PRO A 381 -9.23 -32.81 8.41
C PRO A 381 -9.06 -34.12 7.64
N LEU A 382 -7.91 -34.80 7.81
CA LEU A 382 -7.64 -36.09 7.19
C LEU A 382 -8.59 -37.19 7.71
N LEU A 383 -8.80 -37.25 9.03
CA LEU A 383 -9.75 -38.18 9.65
C LEU A 383 -11.20 -37.91 9.21
N HIS A 384 -11.62 -36.65 9.13
CA HIS A 384 -12.95 -36.29 8.65
C HIS A 384 -13.16 -36.71 7.19
N THR A 385 -12.17 -36.46 6.33
CA THR A 385 -12.21 -36.85 4.92
C THR A 385 -12.29 -38.38 4.78
N ALA A 386 -11.49 -39.11 5.55
CA ALA A 386 -11.52 -40.57 5.57
C ALA A 386 -12.88 -41.11 6.05
N LEU A 387 -13.46 -40.54 7.12
CA LEU A 387 -14.77 -40.93 7.64
C LEU A 387 -15.90 -40.65 6.65
N CYS A 388 -15.93 -39.49 6.00
CA CYS A 388 -16.92 -39.20 4.96
C CYS A 388 -16.83 -40.22 3.82
N PHE A 389 -15.62 -40.56 3.40
CA PHE A 389 -15.41 -41.55 2.33
C PHE A 389 -15.86 -42.96 2.73
N VAL A 390 -15.62 -43.38 3.98
CA VAL A 390 -16.12 -44.66 4.52
C VAL A 390 -17.64 -44.68 4.53
N LEU A 391 -18.27 -43.60 4.97
CA LEU A 391 -19.73 -43.50 5.03
C LEU A 391 -20.35 -43.48 3.64
N GLU A 392 -19.75 -42.79 2.68
CA GLU A 392 -20.18 -42.80 1.27
C GLU A 392 -20.03 -44.19 0.64
N LYS A 393 -18.90 -44.88 0.91
CA LYS A 393 -18.68 -46.25 0.44
C LYS A 393 -19.67 -47.24 1.04
N ASN A 394 -19.94 -47.16 2.34
CA ASN A 394 -20.93 -48.00 3.00
C ASN A 394 -22.34 -47.73 2.48
N ALA A 395 -22.69 -46.46 2.18
CA ALA A 395 -23.96 -46.12 1.55
C ALA A 395 -24.08 -46.65 0.10
N LEU A 396 -22.97 -46.70 -0.65
CA LEU A 396 -22.89 -47.32 -1.97
C LEU A 396 -22.99 -48.86 -1.92
N ASP A 397 -22.34 -49.49 -0.94
CA ASP A 397 -22.39 -50.94 -0.73
C ASP A 397 -23.76 -51.39 -0.18
N GLU A 398 -24.44 -50.59 0.64
CA GLU A 398 -25.85 -50.77 1.04
C GLU A 398 -26.81 -50.56 -0.14
N GLY A 399 -26.50 -49.63 -1.06
CA GLY A 399 -27.23 -49.45 -2.31
C GLY A 399 -27.09 -50.63 -3.30
N MET A 400 -25.94 -51.31 -3.33
CA MET A 400 -25.72 -52.50 -4.16
C MET A 400 -26.22 -53.81 -3.53
N THR A 401 -26.46 -53.84 -2.22
CA THR A 401 -27.05 -55.01 -1.55
C THR A 401 -28.58 -54.98 -1.49
N ALA A 402 -29.21 -53.85 -1.86
CA ALA A 402 -30.66 -53.68 -1.92
C ALA A 402 -31.37 -54.33 -3.14
N GLU A 403 -30.68 -55.05 -4.04
CA GLU A 403 -31.32 -55.83 -5.11
C GLU A 403 -31.52 -57.32 -4.79
N LYS A 404 -31.12 -57.81 -3.61
CA LYS A 404 -31.45 -59.17 -3.14
C LYS A 404 -31.85 -59.21 -1.67
N SER A 405 -32.93 -58.53 -1.33
CA SER A 405 -33.84 -58.92 -0.24
C SER A 405 -35.14 -58.17 -0.41
N SER A 406 -36.07 -58.79 -1.14
CA SER A 406 -37.47 -58.40 -1.19
C SER A 406 -38.11 -58.52 0.19
N ASN A 407 -38.95 -57.54 0.52
CA ASN A 407 -39.99 -57.50 1.55
C ASN A 407 -39.55 -57.11 2.97
N PHE A 408 -39.51 -55.80 3.22
CA PHE A 408 -40.36 -55.23 4.26
C PHE A 408 -40.93 -53.89 3.77
N GLU A 409 -42.25 -53.82 3.71
CA GLU A 409 -43.01 -52.69 3.18
C GLU A 409 -42.72 -51.38 3.93
N LEU A 410 -42.31 -50.37 3.17
CA LEU A 410 -42.63 -48.98 3.48
C LEU A 410 -44.13 -48.78 3.29
N SER A 411 -44.81 -48.26 4.32
CA SER A 411 -45.97 -47.40 4.10
C SER A 411 -45.62 -45.97 4.56
N PRO A 412 -45.78 -44.97 3.68
CA PRO A 412 -45.42 -43.58 3.93
C PRO A 412 -46.63 -42.81 4.50
N GLN A 413 -46.39 -41.86 5.41
CA GLN A 413 -47.34 -40.77 5.62
C GLN A 413 -46.68 -39.41 5.38
N LYS A 414 -47.06 -38.88 4.21
CA LYS A 414 -47.08 -37.48 3.77
C LYS A 414 -47.58 -36.51 4.84
N GLY A 415 -47.08 -35.27 4.75
CA GLY A 415 -47.74 -34.06 5.26
C GLY A 415 -46.74 -33.12 5.93
N GLN A 416 -45.95 -32.34 5.19
CA GLN A 416 -46.29 -31.02 4.63
C GLN A 416 -46.21 -29.89 5.68
N ALA A 417 -45.33 -28.94 5.36
CA ALA A 417 -45.14 -27.58 5.87
C ALA A 417 -45.98 -27.11 7.07
N ASP A 418 -45.30 -26.55 8.08
CA ASP A 418 -45.66 -25.18 8.48
C ASP A 418 -44.51 -24.41 9.13
N ALA A 419 -44.48 -23.13 8.80
CA ALA A 419 -43.56 -22.13 9.31
C ALA A 419 -44.14 -21.49 10.58
N THR A 420 -43.32 -21.32 11.61
CA THR A 420 -43.46 -20.32 12.71
C THR A 420 -42.09 -20.28 13.40
N LEU A 421 -41.24 -19.24 13.34
CA LEU A 421 -41.46 -17.84 13.72
C LEU A 421 -42.38 -17.73 14.94
N VAL A 422 -41.76 -17.74 16.12
CA VAL A 422 -42.32 -17.13 17.33
C VAL A 422 -41.18 -16.32 17.96
N GLU A 423 -41.11 -15.05 17.54
CA GLU A 423 -40.86 -13.97 18.49
C GLU A 423 -41.93 -14.05 19.58
N ASN A 424 -41.55 -13.90 20.84
CA ASN A 424 -42.41 -13.27 21.83
C ASN A 424 -41.50 -12.50 22.79
N ASN A 425 -41.50 -11.18 22.57
CA ASN A 425 -41.21 -10.20 23.60
C ASN A 425 -42.35 -10.17 24.63
N ASP A 426 -41.96 -9.77 25.83
CA ASP A 426 -42.71 -9.04 26.87
C ASP A 426 -43.84 -9.72 27.63
N ILE A 427 -43.63 -9.84 28.96
CA ILE A 427 -44.49 -9.43 30.09
C ILE A 427 -43.51 -9.34 31.30
N VAL A 428 -43.32 -8.29 32.13
CA VAL A 428 -43.85 -6.93 32.39
C VAL A 428 -42.75 -6.15 33.10
#